data_AF-A0A9P0KWC5-F1
#
_entry.id   AF-A0A9P0KWC5-F1
#
_cell.length_a   1.000
_cell.length_b   1.000
_cell.length_c   1.000
_cell.angle_alpha   90.00
_cell.angle_beta   90.00
_cell.angle_gamma   90.00
#
_symmetry.space_group_name_H-M   'P 1'
#
loop_
_entity.id
_entity.type
_entity.pdbx_description
1 polymer ?
#
loop_
_entity_poly.entity_id
_entity_poly.type
_entity_poly.pdbx_seq_one_letter_code
_entity_poly.pdbx_strand_id
1 'polypeptide(L)'
;MLSIWGQQLFVNEDTDQIARTFNFSNRGHGLYLASPSELQKFTIDAEFCTNMTEMIGELFLPMDMPEPPKEGFFKGLFGGGVRSLDREELFGESSGKGSKSVARHIPGNLSDLNQRATSASSEVSRAHRLVLERGDKLNQLEERAEKMRTEAEVFSSSAHDLMLKYKDKKWYQL
;
A
#
# COMPACT_ATOMS: atom_id res chain seq x y z
N MET A 1 34.63 -1.69 -11.86
CA MET A 1 34.76 -1.88 -10.39
C MET A 1 33.75 -0.95 -9.74
N LEU A 2 32.50 -1.40 -9.57
CA LEU A 2 31.42 -0.59 -9.01
C LEU A 2 31.43 -0.78 -7.49
N SER A 3 32.08 0.15 -6.80
CA SER A 3 32.08 0.23 -5.33
C SER A 3 30.73 0.76 -4.86
N ILE A 4 29.80 -0.16 -4.60
CA ILE A 4 28.55 0.14 -3.89
C ILE A 4 28.94 0.35 -2.42
N TRP A 5 28.94 1.60 -1.98
CA TRP A 5 28.99 1.93 -0.56
C TRP A 5 27.66 1.48 0.06
N GLY A 6 27.59 0.21 0.43
CA GLY A 6 26.50 -0.30 1.25
C GLY A 6 26.62 0.33 2.63
N GLN A 7 25.69 1.21 2.98
CA GLN A 7 25.26 1.24 4.37
C GLN A 7 24.88 -0.20 4.70
N GLN A 8 25.64 -0.82 5.59
CA GLN A 8 25.33 -2.13 6.13
C GLN A 8 23.96 -1.98 6.81
N LEU A 9 22.90 -2.35 6.10
CA LEU A 9 21.58 -2.58 6.69
C LEU A 9 21.82 -3.72 7.67
N PHE A 10 21.89 -3.39 8.95
CA PHE A 10 21.78 -4.36 10.03
C PHE A 10 20.38 -4.94 9.92
N VAL A 11 20.23 -5.98 9.11
CA VAL A 11 19.01 -6.77 9.03
C VAL A 11 18.93 -7.50 10.36
N ASN A 12 17.99 -7.07 11.20
CA ASN A 12 17.69 -7.68 12.48
C ASN A 12 17.49 -9.19 12.28
N GLU A 13 18.03 -10.02 13.18
CA GLU A 13 18.45 -11.41 12.96
C GLU A 13 17.33 -12.42 12.58
N ASP A 14 16.07 -12.00 12.52
CA ASP A 14 14.93 -12.88 12.25
C ASP A 14 14.53 -12.90 10.76
N THR A 15 15.43 -13.43 9.94
CA THR A 15 15.27 -13.57 8.47
C THR A 15 13.99 -14.30 8.06
N ASP A 16 13.46 -15.19 8.89
CA ASP A 16 12.25 -15.99 8.61
C ASP A 16 10.97 -15.15 8.65
N GLN A 17 10.88 -14.19 9.58
CA GLN A 17 9.73 -13.28 9.65
C GLN A 17 9.72 -12.32 8.46
N ILE A 18 10.89 -11.80 8.11
CA ILE A 18 11.07 -10.89 6.97
C ILE A 18 10.66 -11.60 5.69
N ALA A 19 11.15 -12.83 5.44
CA ALA A 19 10.83 -13.59 4.24
C ALA A 19 9.32 -13.88 4.08
N ARG A 20 8.58 -14.08 5.19
CA ARG A 20 7.13 -14.33 5.17
C ARG A 20 6.30 -13.11 4.81
N THR A 21 6.80 -11.91 5.10
CA THR A 21 6.06 -10.66 4.90
C THR A 21 6.57 -9.85 3.71
N PHE A 22 7.62 -10.36 3.06
CA PHE A 22 8.28 -9.70 1.95
C PHE A 22 7.41 -9.66 0.69
N ASN A 23 7.16 -8.47 0.17
CA ASN A 23 6.41 -8.28 -1.08
C ASN A 23 7.09 -7.25 -1.99
N PHE A 24 7.03 -7.51 -3.30
CA PHE A 24 7.51 -6.60 -4.35
C PHE A 24 6.36 -6.00 -5.15
N SER A 25 6.46 -4.70 -5.44
CA SER A 25 5.63 -4.06 -6.46
C SER A 25 6.28 -4.23 -7.84
N ASN A 26 5.47 -4.09 -8.89
CA ASN A 26 5.95 -4.07 -10.28
C ASN A 26 6.77 -2.82 -10.66
N ARG A 27 7.05 -1.94 -9.68
CA ARG A 27 7.88 -0.72 -9.83
C ARG A 27 9.14 -0.74 -8.96
N GLY A 28 9.60 -1.93 -8.56
CA GLY A 28 10.86 -2.07 -7.81
C GLY A 28 10.78 -1.64 -6.34
N HIS A 29 9.58 -1.44 -5.78
CA HIS A 29 9.41 -1.24 -4.34
C HIS A 29 9.33 -2.60 -3.66
N GLY A 30 10.01 -2.75 -2.53
CA GLY A 30 9.78 -3.85 -1.61
C GLY A 30 9.38 -3.35 -0.24
N LEU A 31 8.57 -4.13 0.46
CA LEU A 31 8.24 -3.88 1.86
C LEU A 31 8.26 -5.19 2.64
N TYR A 32 8.59 -5.09 3.91
CA TYR A 32 8.49 -6.16 4.89
C TYR A 32 8.12 -5.59 6.25
N LEU A 33 7.64 -6.44 7.16
CA LEU A 33 7.44 -6.08 8.55
C LEU A 33 8.73 -6.39 9.32
N ALA A 34 9.39 -5.36 9.84
CA ALA A 34 10.58 -5.51 10.69
C ALA A 34 10.22 -5.91 12.12
N SER A 35 8.96 -5.64 12.53
CA SER A 35 8.33 -6.15 13.74
C SER A 35 6.81 -6.19 13.54
N PRO A 36 6.01 -6.77 14.46
CA PRO A 36 4.54 -6.75 14.37
C PRO A 36 3.91 -5.36 14.25
N SER A 37 4.64 -4.29 14.62
CA SER A 37 4.19 -2.90 14.58
C SER A 37 5.05 -1.99 13.70
N GLU A 38 6.07 -2.52 13.02
CA GLU A 38 7.02 -1.73 12.23
C GLU A 38 7.10 -2.25 10.80
N LEU A 39 6.77 -1.37 9.84
CA LEU A 39 6.86 -1.64 8.41
C LEU A 39 8.08 -0.94 7.85
N GLN A 40 8.94 -1.71 7.17
CA GLN A 40 10.12 -1.19 6.52
C GLN A 40 9.99 -1.33 5.00
N LYS A 41 10.16 -0.20 4.30
CA LYS A 41 10.07 -0.10 2.84
C LYS A 41 11.46 0.19 2.28
N PHE A 42 11.79 -0.47 1.17
CA PHE A 42 12.98 -0.17 0.39
C PHE A 42 12.61 -0.07 -1.10
N THR A 43 13.43 0.61 -1.89
CA THR A 43 13.21 0.75 -3.33
C THR A 43 14.48 0.43 -4.09
N ILE A 44 14.34 -0.34 -5.17
CA ILE A 44 15.39 -0.64 -6.15
C ILE A 44 14.97 0.01 -7.47
N ASP A 45 15.00 1.34 -7.52
CA ASP A 45 14.75 2.13 -8.72
C ASP A 45 15.54 3.45 -8.62
N ALA A 46 16.44 3.67 -9.58
CA ALA A 46 17.32 4.83 -9.61
C ALA A 46 16.54 6.14 -9.83
N GLU A 47 15.44 6.10 -10.59
CA GLU A 47 14.56 7.26 -10.82
C GLU A 47 13.67 7.53 -9.61
N PHE A 48 13.29 6.50 -8.86
CA PHE A 48 12.59 6.68 -7.59
C PHE A 48 13.50 7.28 -6.52
N CYS A 49 14.78 6.88 -6.46
CA CYS A 49 15.73 7.43 -5.50
C CYS A 49 15.89 8.95 -5.64
N THR A 50 15.78 9.51 -6.86
CA THR A 50 15.84 10.96 -7.07
C THR A 50 14.59 11.68 -6.55
N ASN A 51 13.45 11.00 -6.51
CA ASN A 51 12.16 11.58 -6.11
C ASN A 51 11.75 11.21 -4.66
N MET A 52 12.53 10.36 -3.98
CA MET A 52 12.18 9.80 -2.67
C MET A 52 12.01 10.87 -1.59
N THR A 53 12.86 11.90 -1.58
CA THR A 53 12.79 12.99 -0.60
C THR A 53 11.47 13.77 -0.67
N GLU A 54 10.89 13.90 -1.86
CA GLU A 54 9.58 14.57 -2.04
C GLU A 54 8.40 13.68 -1.64
N MET A 55 8.61 12.36 -1.62
CA MET A 55 7.57 11.37 -1.29
C MET A 55 7.54 10.98 0.21
N ILE A 56 8.55 11.35 0.99
CA ILE A 56 8.57 11.15 2.44
C ILE A 56 7.67 12.21 3.07
N GLY A 57 6.50 11.80 3.56
CA GLY A 57 5.62 12.66 4.34
C GLY A 57 6.11 12.85 5.78
N GLU A 58 5.76 13.97 6.39
CA GLU A 58 6.03 14.21 7.82
C GLU A 58 4.97 13.51 8.68
N LEU A 59 5.40 12.57 9.54
CA LEU A 59 4.51 11.85 10.46
C LEU A 59 4.04 12.75 11.62
N PHE A 60 4.82 13.78 11.93
CA PHE A 60 4.56 14.72 13.03
C PHE A 60 4.59 16.14 12.48
N LEU A 61 3.47 16.84 12.63
CA LEU A 61 3.42 18.27 12.43
C LEU A 61 3.64 18.93 13.79
N PRO A 62 4.75 19.66 14.01
CA PRO A 62 4.90 20.45 15.22
C PRO A 62 3.76 21.46 15.27
N MET A 63 2.85 21.27 16.21
CA MET A 63 1.79 22.23 16.52
C MET A 63 2.13 22.90 17.85
N ASP A 64 1.89 24.20 17.91
CA ASP A 64 1.96 24.93 19.16
C ASP A 64 0.98 24.32 20.17
N MET A 65 1.40 24.23 21.44
CA MET A 65 0.51 23.76 22.49
C MET A 65 -0.72 24.66 22.53
N PRO A 66 -1.95 24.09 22.54
CA PRO A 66 -3.15 24.88 22.71
C PRO A 66 -3.09 25.65 24.03
N GLU A 67 -3.61 26.88 24.04
CA GLU A 67 -3.66 27.68 25.26
C GLU A 67 -4.38 26.89 26.37
N PRO A 68 -3.85 26.90 27.62
CA PRO A 68 -4.51 26.26 28.73
C PRO A 68 -5.92 26.84 28.90
N PRO A 69 -6.92 26.02 29.27
CA PRO A 69 -8.29 26.49 29.47
C PRO A 69 -8.31 27.69 30.41
N LYS A 70 -8.97 28.78 30.01
CA LYS A 70 -9.13 29.95 30.87
C LYS A 70 -9.90 29.53 32.11
N GLU A 71 -9.27 29.62 33.28
CA GLU A 71 -9.96 29.39 34.53
C GLU A 71 -11.13 30.38 34.64
N GLY A 72 -12.33 29.87 34.97
CA GLY A 72 -13.50 30.72 35.12
C GLY A 72 -13.24 31.81 36.15
N PHE A 73 -13.65 33.05 35.84
CA PHE A 73 -13.43 34.26 36.64
C PHE A 73 -13.75 34.10 38.15
N PHE A 74 -14.73 33.26 38.51
CA PHE A 74 -15.10 33.00 39.90
C PHE A 74 -14.14 32.07 40.67
N LYS A 75 -13.26 31.33 39.98
CA LYS A 75 -12.26 30.45 40.61
C LYS A 75 -11.05 31.25 41.12
N GLY A 76 -10.67 32.33 40.44
CA GLY A 76 -9.56 33.21 40.84
C GLY A 76 -9.87 34.17 41.99
N LEU A 77 -11.14 34.52 42.24
CA LEU A 77 -11.51 35.51 43.27
C LEU A 77 -11.63 34.91 44.68
N PHE A 78 -11.79 33.58 44.82
CA PHE A 78 -11.98 32.91 46.12
C PHE A 78 -11.04 31.73 46.39
N GLY A 79 -10.17 31.36 45.46
CA GLY A 79 -9.30 30.17 45.56
C GLY A 79 -7.81 30.49 45.58
N GLY A 80 -7.30 31.04 46.68
CA GLY A 80 -5.86 31.29 46.85
C GLY A 80 -5.07 30.00 47.06
N GLY A 81 -4.22 29.63 46.10
CA GLY A 81 -3.17 28.61 46.27
C GLY A 81 -2.92 27.77 45.01
N VAL A 82 -1.66 27.36 44.79
CA VAL A 82 -1.27 26.42 43.72
C VAL A 82 -1.95 25.09 44.00
N ARG A 83 -2.98 24.74 43.22
CA ARG A 83 -3.67 23.45 43.35
C ARG A 83 -2.95 22.42 42.47
N SER A 84 -2.54 21.29 43.05
CA SER A 84 -2.27 20.08 42.26
C SER A 84 -3.55 19.73 41.50
N LEU A 85 -3.47 19.55 40.18
CA LEU A 85 -4.62 19.14 39.35
C LEU A 85 -5.32 17.94 40.02
N ASP A 86 -6.56 18.14 40.48
CA ASP A 86 -7.34 17.09 41.13
C ASP A 86 -7.92 16.17 40.07
N ARG A 87 -7.57 14.88 40.14
CA ARG A 87 -8.00 13.86 39.18
C ARG A 87 -9.52 13.69 39.17
N GLU A 88 -10.17 13.94 40.31
CA GLU A 88 -11.63 13.84 40.44
C GLU A 88 -12.34 15.04 39.79
N GLU A 89 -11.70 16.21 39.77
CA GLU A 89 -12.22 17.38 39.06
C GLU A 89 -12.06 17.29 37.54
N LEU A 90 -11.07 16.53 37.06
CA LEU A 90 -10.77 16.35 35.63
C LEU A 90 -11.42 15.12 34.99
N PHE A 91 -11.69 14.08 35.79
CA PHE A 91 -12.18 12.79 35.29
C PHE A 91 -13.28 12.16 36.15
N GLY A 92 -13.65 12.78 37.27
CA GLY A 92 -14.73 12.31 38.14
C GLY A 92 -16.11 12.80 37.69
N GLU A 93 -17.15 12.39 38.40
CA GLU A 93 -18.56 12.69 38.04
C GLU A 93 -18.88 14.20 38.01
N SER A 94 -18.11 15.01 38.74
CA SER A 94 -18.21 16.47 38.81
C SER A 94 -17.45 17.21 37.69
N SER A 95 -16.72 16.51 36.83
CA SER A 95 -15.88 17.08 35.75
C SER A 95 -16.68 17.74 34.60
N GLY A 96 -17.99 17.90 34.76
CA GLY A 96 -18.89 18.45 33.76
C GLY A 96 -19.22 17.44 32.66
N LYS A 97 -20.39 17.59 32.04
CA LYS A 97 -20.78 16.77 30.89
C LYS A 97 -19.94 17.19 29.68
N GLY A 98 -19.40 16.22 28.94
CA GLY A 98 -18.64 16.47 27.71
C GLY A 98 -19.34 17.48 26.80
N SER A 99 -18.57 18.37 26.18
CA SER A 99 -19.08 19.49 25.40
C SER A 99 -20.18 19.01 24.43
N LYS A 100 -21.41 19.50 24.62
CA LYS A 100 -22.52 19.32 23.68
C LYS A 100 -22.38 20.20 22.43
N SER A 101 -21.21 20.79 22.19
CA SER A 101 -20.94 21.44 20.92
C SER A 101 -21.05 20.40 19.82
N VAL A 102 -22.22 20.34 19.18
CA VAL A 102 -22.39 19.85 17.82
C VAL A 102 -21.12 20.23 17.07
N ALA A 103 -20.43 19.24 16.49
CA ALA A 103 -19.21 19.44 15.74
C ALA A 103 -19.37 20.71 14.90
N ARG A 104 -18.63 21.77 15.26
CA ARG A 104 -18.71 23.01 14.49
C ARG A 104 -18.28 22.64 13.09
N HIS A 105 -19.14 22.91 12.10
CA HIS A 105 -18.81 22.73 10.71
C HIS A 105 -17.49 23.45 10.43
N ILE A 106 -16.41 22.69 10.32
CA ILE A 106 -15.11 23.21 9.89
C ILE A 106 -15.35 23.57 8.42
N PRO A 107 -15.33 24.87 8.05
CA PRO A 107 -15.45 25.23 6.64
C PRO A 107 -14.20 24.73 5.92
N GLY A 108 -14.30 23.54 5.34
CA GLY A 108 -13.35 23.05 4.35
C GLY A 108 -13.69 23.66 3.00
N ASN A 109 -12.68 23.90 2.18
CA ASN A 109 -12.86 24.42 0.84
C ASN A 109 -13.59 23.36 -0.02
N LEU A 110 -14.91 23.49 -0.15
CA LEU A 110 -15.78 22.55 -0.88
C LEU A 110 -15.33 22.39 -2.34
N SER A 111 -14.68 23.42 -2.89
CA SER A 111 -14.03 23.40 -4.21
C SER A 111 -12.94 22.33 -4.32
N ASP A 112 -12.07 22.22 -3.31
CA ASP A 112 -10.97 21.25 -3.31
C ASP A 112 -11.49 19.82 -3.20
N LEU A 113 -12.55 19.62 -2.41
CA LEU A 113 -13.20 18.33 -2.28
C LEU A 113 -13.89 17.91 -3.58
N ASN A 114 -14.55 18.86 -4.25
CA ASN A 114 -15.22 18.63 -5.54
C ASN A 114 -14.21 18.37 -6.67
N GLN A 115 -13.07 19.08 -6.66
CA GLN A 115 -11.98 18.85 -7.60
C GLN A 115 -11.36 17.46 -7.42
N ARG A 116 -11.10 17.05 -6.16
CA ARG A 116 -10.62 15.70 -5.82
C ARG A 116 -11.63 14.63 -6.26
N ALA A 117 -12.93 14.81 -5.95
CA ALA A 117 -13.97 13.87 -6.36
C ALA A 117 -14.04 13.73 -7.90
N THR A 118 -14.01 14.85 -8.63
CA THR A 118 -14.04 14.85 -10.10
C THR A 118 -12.82 14.14 -10.69
N SER A 119 -11.62 14.40 -10.14
CA SER A 119 -10.40 13.72 -10.59
C SER A 119 -10.47 12.21 -10.36
N ALA A 120 -10.90 11.77 -9.18
CA ALA A 120 -11.06 10.35 -8.84
C ALA A 120 -12.08 9.66 -9.75
N SER A 121 -13.24 10.28 -10.02
CA SER A 121 -14.24 9.74 -10.95
C SER A 121 -13.72 9.61 -12.38
N SER A 122 -12.84 10.52 -12.82
CA SER A 122 -12.22 10.46 -14.14
C SER A 122 -11.23 9.29 -14.26
N GLU A 123 -10.46 9.02 -13.21
CA GLU A 123 -9.53 7.88 -13.14
C GLU A 123 -10.27 6.54 -13.12
N VAL A 124 -11.36 6.45 -12.35
CA VAL A 124 -12.22 5.26 -12.33
C VAL A 124 -12.83 5.00 -13.71
N SER A 125 -13.30 6.05 -14.39
CA SER A 125 -13.86 5.93 -15.74
C SER A 125 -12.82 5.46 -16.76
N ARG A 126 -11.57 5.92 -16.62
CA ARG A 126 -10.44 5.44 -17.44
C ARG A 126 -10.10 3.99 -17.13
N ALA A 127 -10.04 3.62 -15.86
CA ALA A 127 -9.77 2.25 -15.42
C ALA A 127 -10.83 1.27 -15.95
N HIS A 128 -12.11 1.65 -15.89
CA HIS A 128 -13.22 0.86 -16.43
C HIS A 128 -13.03 0.56 -17.93
N ARG A 129 -12.63 1.56 -18.73
CA ARG A 129 -12.36 1.36 -20.17
C ARG A 129 -11.22 0.37 -20.41
N LEU A 130 -10.14 0.46 -19.63
CA LEU A 130 -9.01 -0.46 -19.73
C LEU A 130 -9.40 -1.89 -19.35
N VAL A 131 -10.31 -2.06 -18.39
CA VAL A 131 -10.85 -3.37 -18.02
C VAL A 131 -11.67 -3.97 -19.16
N LEU A 132 -12.49 -3.19 -19.85
CA LEU A 132 -13.24 -3.65 -21.02
C LEU A 132 -12.30 -4.10 -22.15
N GLU A 133 -11.31 -3.28 -22.49
CA GLU A 133 -10.31 -3.64 -23.51
C GLU A 133 -9.52 -4.90 -23.14
N ARG A 134 -9.20 -5.06 -21.85
CA ARG A 134 -8.58 -6.29 -21.34
C ARG A 134 -9.52 -7.49 -21.51
N GLY A 135 -10.82 -7.32 -21.26
CA GLY A 135 -11.84 -8.35 -21.47
C GLY A 135 -11.85 -8.84 -22.91
N ASP A 136 -11.88 -7.93 -23.88
CA ASP A 136 -11.86 -8.27 -25.30
C ASP A 136 -10.58 -9.00 -25.70
N LYS A 137 -9.42 -8.56 -25.19
CA LYS A 137 -8.13 -9.22 -25.43
C LYS A 137 -8.06 -10.61 -24.83
N LEU A 138 -8.63 -10.81 -23.64
CA LEU A 138 -8.70 -12.13 -23.00
C LEU A 138 -9.60 -13.09 -23.79
N ASN A 139 -10.73 -12.61 -24.30
CA ASN A 139 -11.61 -13.43 -25.13
C ASN A 139 -10.90 -13.90 -26.42
N GLN A 140 -10.14 -13.01 -27.08
CA GLN A 140 -9.31 -13.40 -28.23
C GLN A 140 -8.17 -14.35 -27.86
N LEU A 141 -7.59 -14.19 -26.66
CA LEU A 141 -6.54 -15.07 -26.17
C LEU A 141 -7.07 -16.49 -25.92
N GLU A 142 -8.27 -16.61 -25.35
CA GLU A 142 -8.94 -17.88 -25.10
C GLU A 142 -9.16 -18.66 -26.41
N GLU A 143 -9.73 -18.00 -27.43
CA GLU A 143 -9.94 -18.62 -28.75
C GLU A 143 -8.62 -19.12 -29.38
N ARG A 144 -7.56 -18.31 -29.30
CA ARG A 144 -6.23 -18.70 -29.82
C ARG A 144 -5.60 -19.83 -29.01
N ALA A 145 -5.76 -19.81 -27.69
CA ALA A 145 -5.22 -20.84 -26.81
C ALA A 145 -5.92 -22.19 -27.06
N GLU A 146 -7.24 -22.18 -27.28
CA GLU A 146 -8.00 -23.39 -27.59
C GLU A 146 -7.62 -23.98 -28.96
N LYS A 147 -7.44 -23.11 -29.96
CA LYS A 147 -6.90 -23.53 -31.26
C LYS A 147 -5.50 -24.13 -31.12
N MET A 148 -4.62 -23.46 -30.38
CA MET A 148 -3.25 -23.94 -30.12
C MET A 148 -3.26 -25.29 -29.39
N ARG A 149 -4.14 -25.50 -28.40
CA ARG A 149 -4.31 -26.77 -27.70
C ARG A 149 -4.67 -27.89 -28.68
N THR A 150 -5.64 -27.64 -29.55
CA THR A 150 -6.08 -28.62 -30.56
C THR A 150 -4.95 -28.96 -31.53
N GLU A 151 -4.21 -27.97 -32.02
CA GLU A 151 -3.05 -28.19 -32.89
C GLU A 151 -1.93 -28.98 -32.20
N ALA A 152 -1.68 -28.70 -30.91
CA ALA A 152 -0.70 -29.41 -30.12
C ALA A 152 -1.09 -30.90 -29.90
N GLU A 153 -2.38 -31.19 -29.71
CA GLU A 153 -2.88 -32.57 -29.62
C GLU A 153 -2.68 -33.35 -30.93
N VAL A 154 -3.01 -32.72 -32.06
CA VAL A 154 -2.79 -33.31 -33.39
C VAL A 154 -1.30 -33.56 -33.65
N PHE A 155 -0.45 -32.58 -33.31
CA PHE A 155 0.99 -32.71 -33.45
C PHE A 155 1.55 -33.84 -32.59
N SER A 156 1.14 -33.90 -31.32
CA SER A 156 1.55 -34.96 -30.37
C SER A 156 1.20 -36.35 -30.90
N SER A 157 -0.04 -36.53 -31.38
CA SER A 157 -0.49 -37.78 -32.00
C SER A 157 0.36 -38.15 -33.22
N SER A 158 0.58 -37.19 -34.13
CA SER A 158 1.37 -37.41 -35.35
C SER A 158 2.83 -37.76 -35.05
N ALA A 159 3.42 -37.10 -34.05
CA ALA A 159 4.78 -37.39 -33.59
C ALA A 159 4.88 -38.77 -32.94
N HIS A 160 3.85 -39.18 -32.18
CA HIS A 160 3.77 -40.52 -31.60
C HIS A 160 3.68 -41.60 -32.68
N ASP A 161 2.83 -41.42 -33.69
CA ASP A 161 2.70 -42.33 -34.83
C ASP A 161 4.00 -42.45 -35.61
N LEU A 162 4.69 -41.32 -35.83
CA LEU A 162 6.00 -41.29 -36.47
C LEU A 162 7.02 -42.08 -35.64
N MET A 163 7.07 -41.84 -34.32
CA MET A 163 7.95 -42.56 -33.42
C MET A 163 7.72 -44.07 -33.49
N LEU A 164 6.46 -44.53 -33.45
CA LEU A 164 6.13 -45.96 -33.54
C LEU A 164 6.60 -46.58 -34.86
N LYS A 165 6.46 -45.87 -35.99
CA LYS A 165 6.93 -46.35 -37.31
C LYS A 165 8.44 -46.55 -37.39
N TYR A 166 9.22 -45.79 -36.63
CA TYR A 166 10.68 -45.86 -36.64
C TYR A 166 11.26 -46.61 -35.43
N LYS A 167 10.46 -46.86 -34.37
CA LYS A 167 10.89 -47.49 -33.12
C LYS A 167 11.63 -48.81 -33.34
N ASP A 168 11.11 -49.65 -34.24
CA ASP A 168 11.63 -50.99 -34.48
C ASP A 168 12.32 -51.13 -35.85
N LYS A 169 12.48 -50.03 -36.59
CA LYS A 169 13.21 -50.05 -37.87
C LYS A 169 14.70 -50.19 -37.61
N LYS A 170 15.31 -51.20 -38.22
CA LYS A 170 16.76 -51.38 -38.18
C LYS A 170 17.41 -50.60 -39.31
N TRP A 171 18.64 -50.14 -39.09
CA TRP A 171 19.40 -49.28 -40.01
C TRP A 171 19.56 -49.85 -41.43
N TYR A 172 19.38 -51.16 -41.62
CA TYR A 172 19.47 -51.86 -42.89
C TYR A 172 18.13 -52.06 -43.62
N GLN A 173 17.01 -51.55 -43.07
CA GLN A 173 15.66 -51.68 -43.63
C GLN A 173 15.11 -50.35 -44.18
N LEU A 174 16.03 -49.46 -44.62
CA LEU A 174 15.70 -48.17 -45.23
C LEU A 174 14.97 -48.33 -46.56
#